data_AF-A0A936SGE8-F1
#
_entry.id   AF-A0A936SGE8-F1
#
_cell.length_a   1.000
_cell.length_b   1.000
_cell.length_c   1.000
_cell.angle_alpha   90.00
_cell.angle_beta   90.00
_cell.angle_gamma   90.00
#
_symmetry.space_group_name_H-M   'P 1'
#
loop_
_entity.id
_entity.type
_entity.pdbx_description
1 polymer ?
#
loop_
_entity_poly.entity_id
_entity_poly.type
_entity_poly.pdbx_seq_one_letter_code
_entity_poly.pdbx_strand_id
1 'polypeptide(L)'
;MSTLQANCPSCAGPIEFKAGSTIVVVCPFCRSAISRTDRALEDLGKVAEIADSQSPLKLGLKGTFNGNKFELTGRAQLRHELGGFWDEWYATFSNGWVGWLAEAQGKFYLTFYQPLPEGSVLPSFNGLQLGQNVAEIPNPTPLMVQEKGRGTFAAAEGEIPYKLEPGEKFEYADLAGKNNAFATIDYSMDPPWVFLATQVTLAEIGLGDAKPVEREARRISTAAMGCPKCGGPPQLLAGHNRTRYLSKL
;
A
#
# COMPACT_ATOMS: atom_id res chain seq x y z
N MET A 1 23.94 -6.02 -8.29
CA MET A 1 22.60 -6.60 -8.53
C MET A 1 22.36 -6.51 -10.04
N SER A 2 21.98 -7.61 -10.71
CA SER A 2 21.71 -7.57 -12.14
C SER A 2 20.31 -7.00 -12.37
N THR A 3 20.24 -5.82 -12.98
CA THR A 3 18.99 -5.22 -13.44
C THR A 3 18.51 -5.96 -14.69
N LEU A 4 17.25 -6.40 -14.72
CA LEU A 4 16.63 -6.91 -15.94
C LEU A 4 15.91 -5.77 -16.64
N GLN A 5 16.39 -5.42 -17.84
CA GLN A 5 15.75 -4.43 -18.71
C GLN A 5 14.94 -5.16 -19.78
N ALA A 6 13.72 -4.68 -20.03
CA ALA A 6 12.82 -5.25 -21.03
C ALA A 6 11.83 -4.20 -21.54
N ASN A 7 10.98 -4.59 -22.48
CA ASN A 7 9.87 -3.77 -22.94
C ASN A 7 8.56 -4.32 -22.37
N CYS A 8 7.67 -3.42 -21.97
CA CYS A 8 6.32 -3.74 -21.51
C CYS A 8 5.55 -4.46 -22.62
N PRO A 9 5.05 -5.69 -22.39
CA PRO A 9 4.24 -6.42 -23.38
C PRO A 9 2.99 -5.67 -23.83
N SER A 10 2.46 -4.77 -23.00
CA SER A 10 1.23 -4.02 -23.25
C SER A 10 1.41 -2.80 -24.17
N CYS A 11 2.54 -2.08 -24.04
CA CYS A 11 2.73 -0.78 -24.71
C CYS A 11 4.10 -0.59 -25.36
N ALA A 12 4.98 -1.59 -25.30
CA ALA A 12 6.37 -1.56 -25.74
C ALA A 12 7.27 -0.51 -25.06
N GLY A 13 6.77 0.22 -24.04
CA GLY A 13 7.58 1.15 -23.25
C GLY A 13 8.64 0.42 -22.41
N PRO A 14 9.80 1.05 -22.14
CA PRO A 14 10.87 0.42 -21.38
C PRO A 14 10.45 0.16 -19.93
N ILE A 15 10.81 -1.00 -19.39
CA ILE A 15 10.60 -1.39 -18.00
C ILE A 15 11.88 -2.02 -17.44
N GLU A 16 12.07 -1.90 -16.13
CA GLU A 16 13.25 -2.40 -15.44
C GLU A 16 12.87 -3.07 -14.12
N PHE A 17 13.40 -4.27 -13.89
CA PHE A 17 13.38 -4.96 -12.61
C PHE A 17 14.74 -4.73 -11.97
N LYS A 18 14.80 -3.85 -10.96
CA LYS A 18 16.04 -3.45 -10.30
C LYS A 18 16.39 -4.35 -9.13
N ALA A 19 15.39 -4.66 -8.29
CA ALA A 19 15.60 -5.54 -7.16
C ALA A 19 15.51 -7.02 -7.58
N GLY A 20 16.38 -7.86 -7.01
CA GLY A 20 16.33 -9.31 -7.25
C GLY A 20 15.02 -9.93 -6.77
N SER A 21 14.41 -9.35 -5.75
CA SER A 21 13.13 -9.72 -5.16
C SER A 21 11.91 -9.26 -5.97
N THR A 22 12.08 -8.44 -7.02
CA THR A 22 10.94 -7.94 -7.80
C THR A 22 10.31 -9.07 -8.60
N ILE A 23 9.00 -9.25 -8.40
CA ILE A 23 8.16 -10.18 -9.16
C ILE A 23 7.33 -9.42 -10.19
N VAL A 24 6.76 -8.28 -9.80
CA VAL A 24 5.96 -7.43 -10.68
C VAL A 24 6.54 -6.02 -10.76
N VAL A 25 6.53 -5.43 -11.96
CA VAL A 25 6.79 -4.00 -12.19
C VAL A 25 5.52 -3.35 -12.74
N VAL A 26 5.10 -2.25 -12.14
CA VAL A 26 4.04 -1.42 -12.74
C VAL A 26 4.65 -0.52 -13.80
N CYS A 27 4.26 -0.73 -15.06
CA CYS A 27 4.78 0.05 -16.18
C CYS A 27 4.44 1.55 -16.00
N PRO A 28 5.45 2.45 -15.98
CA PRO A 28 5.20 3.88 -15.75
C PRO A 28 4.48 4.57 -16.91
N PHE A 29 4.39 3.93 -18.09
CA PHE A 29 3.79 4.50 -19.29
C PHE A 29 2.32 4.13 -19.46
N CYS A 30 1.96 2.85 -19.25
CA CYS A 30 0.61 2.35 -19.50
C CYS A 30 -0.08 1.77 -18.27
N ARG A 31 0.63 1.72 -17.13
CA ARG A 31 0.15 1.21 -15.84
C ARG A 31 -0.24 -0.27 -15.83
N SER A 32 0.26 -1.04 -16.79
CA SER A 32 0.13 -2.49 -16.74
C SER A 32 1.06 -3.07 -15.67
N ALA A 33 0.53 -3.97 -14.85
CA ALA A 33 1.31 -4.77 -13.91
C ALA A 33 1.98 -5.90 -14.70
N ILE A 34 3.31 -5.85 -14.82
CA ILE A 34 4.08 -6.81 -15.62
C ILE A 34 4.81 -7.76 -14.68
N SER A 35 4.45 -9.04 -14.73
CA SER A 35 5.08 -10.10 -13.94
C SER A 35 6.28 -10.68 -14.67
N ARG A 36 7.35 -10.97 -13.94
CA ARG A 36 8.48 -11.79 -14.40
C ARG A 36 8.28 -13.23 -13.93
N THR A 37 8.16 -14.14 -14.90
CA THR A 37 8.16 -15.59 -14.66
C THR A 37 9.50 -16.20 -15.09
N ASP A 38 9.71 -17.49 -14.84
CA ASP A 38 10.90 -18.22 -15.28
C ASP A 38 11.09 -18.24 -16.81
N ARG A 39 10.01 -18.03 -17.57
CA ARG A 39 9.99 -18.22 -19.03
C ARG A 39 9.76 -16.94 -19.82
N ALA A 40 9.01 -15.99 -19.27
CA ALA A 40 8.58 -14.80 -20.00
C ALA A 40 8.11 -13.68 -19.06
N LEU A 41 7.89 -12.51 -19.65
CA LEU A 41 7.11 -11.44 -19.03
C LEU A 41 5.62 -11.63 -19.36
N GLU A 42 4.77 -11.45 -18.37
CA GLU A 42 3.31 -11.58 -18.47
C GLU A 42 2.64 -10.24 -18.11
N ASP A 43 1.66 -9.82 -18.91
CA ASP A 43 0.81 -8.67 -18.60
C ASP A 43 -0.37 -9.14 -17.73
N LEU A 44 -0.38 -8.76 -16.46
CA LEU A 44 -1.46 -9.07 -15.50
C LEU A 44 -2.64 -8.09 -15.61
N GLY A 45 -2.58 -7.13 -16.52
CA GLY A 45 -3.59 -6.10 -16.71
C GLY A 45 -3.23 -4.77 -16.05
N LYS A 46 -4.12 -3.79 -16.22
CA LYS A 46 -3.89 -2.41 -15.77
C LYS A 46 -4.36 -2.21 -14.33
N VAL A 47 -3.50 -1.60 -13.52
CA VAL A 47 -3.88 -1.06 -12.21
C VAL A 47 -4.55 0.31 -12.37
N ALA A 48 -5.42 0.70 -11.43
CA ALA A 48 -6.06 2.02 -11.40
C ALA A 48 -5.13 3.10 -10.85
N GLU A 49 -5.35 4.37 -11.20
CA GLU A 49 -4.55 5.47 -10.66
C GLU A 49 -4.52 5.49 -9.13
N ILE A 50 -3.33 5.76 -8.58
CA ILE A 50 -3.14 5.94 -7.14
C ILE A 50 -3.97 7.16 -6.75
N ALA A 51 -4.95 6.95 -5.88
CA ALA A 51 -5.67 8.05 -5.27
C ALA A 51 -4.70 8.85 -4.40
N ASP A 52 -4.87 10.17 -4.39
CA ASP A 52 -4.01 11.07 -3.63
C ASP A 52 -4.11 10.75 -2.12
N SER A 53 -3.06 10.12 -1.62
CA SER A 53 -2.82 9.97 -0.19
C SER A 53 -2.01 11.18 0.25
N GLN A 54 -2.39 11.85 1.33
CA GLN A 54 -1.53 12.86 1.98
C GLN A 54 -0.28 12.25 2.63
N SER A 55 0.14 11.05 2.22
CA SER A 55 1.31 10.34 2.69
C SER A 55 2.58 11.15 2.39
N PRO A 56 3.51 11.27 3.35
CA PRO A 56 4.81 11.89 3.13
C PRO A 56 5.76 11.01 2.31
N LEU A 57 5.42 9.73 2.13
CA LEU A 57 6.26 8.74 1.49
C LEU A 57 6.15 8.81 -0.04
N LYS A 58 7.25 8.45 -0.72
CA LYS A 58 7.38 8.44 -2.18
C LYS A 58 8.34 7.33 -2.61
N LEU A 59 8.17 6.84 -3.84
CA LEU A 59 9.14 5.93 -4.43
C LEU A 59 10.53 6.59 -4.50
N GLY A 60 11.57 5.78 -4.30
CA GLY A 60 12.96 6.20 -4.32
C GLY A 60 13.48 6.83 -3.02
N LEU A 61 12.63 7.02 -2.01
CA LEU A 61 13.09 7.42 -0.68
C LEU A 61 14.01 6.35 -0.09
N LYS A 62 15.12 6.78 0.53
CA LYS A 62 16.15 5.89 1.06
C LYS A 62 16.31 6.11 2.55
N GLY A 63 16.32 5.01 3.29
CA GLY A 63 16.43 5.03 4.74
C GLY A 63 17.38 3.98 5.27
N THR A 64 17.41 3.83 6.58
CA THR A 64 18.17 2.78 7.27
C THR A 64 17.34 2.23 8.43
N PHE A 65 17.32 0.91 8.59
CA PHE A 65 16.68 0.25 9.72
C PHE A 65 17.58 -0.89 10.22
N ASN A 66 17.83 -0.94 11.53
CA ASN A 66 18.76 -1.88 12.17
C ASN A 66 20.12 -2.00 11.44
N GLY A 67 20.68 -0.84 11.02
CA GLY A 67 21.96 -0.76 10.32
C GLY A 67 21.93 -1.15 8.83
N ASN A 68 20.80 -1.62 8.31
CA ASN A 68 20.64 -1.99 6.90
C ASN A 68 19.96 -0.87 6.12
N LYS A 69 20.53 -0.50 4.97
CA LYS A 69 19.96 0.50 4.08
C LYS A 69 18.77 -0.08 3.33
N PHE A 70 17.76 0.74 3.07
CA PHE A 70 16.63 0.37 2.21
C PHE A 70 16.23 1.50 1.27
N GLU A 71 15.50 1.16 0.22
CA GLU A 71 14.83 2.08 -0.69
C GLU A 71 13.35 1.70 -0.79
N LEU A 72 12.45 2.69 -0.81
CA LEU A 72 11.04 2.46 -1.12
C LEU A 72 10.89 2.25 -2.62
N THR A 73 10.81 1.00 -3.05
CA THR A 73 10.86 0.62 -4.48
C THR A 73 9.49 0.48 -5.12
N GLY A 74 8.44 0.30 -4.32
CA GLY A 74 7.07 0.23 -4.82
C GLY A 74 6.05 0.66 -3.80
N ARG A 75 4.80 0.71 -4.26
CA ARG A 75 3.63 0.99 -3.45
C ARG A 75 2.43 0.23 -3.99
N ALA A 76 1.66 -0.38 -3.10
CA ALA A 76 0.29 -0.78 -3.38
C ALA A 76 -0.67 0.12 -2.59
N GLN A 77 -1.78 0.48 -3.21
CA GLN A 77 -2.90 1.13 -2.55
C GLN A 77 -4.07 0.16 -2.55
N LEU A 78 -4.54 -0.12 -1.35
CA LEU A 78 -5.51 -1.16 -1.06
C LEU A 78 -6.80 -0.49 -0.59
N ARG A 79 -7.93 -1.05 -1.00
CA ARG A 79 -9.25 -0.55 -0.65
C ARG A 79 -9.92 -1.48 0.35
N HIS A 80 -10.30 -0.92 1.49
CA HIS A 80 -11.07 -1.59 2.52
C HIS A 80 -12.50 -1.84 2.04
N GLU A 81 -13.13 -2.91 2.50
CA GLU A 81 -14.53 -3.19 2.14
C GLU A 81 -15.51 -2.09 2.58
N LEU A 82 -15.15 -1.29 3.59
CA LEU A 82 -15.92 -0.11 4.01
C LEU A 82 -15.58 1.17 3.23
N GLY A 83 -14.72 1.09 2.21
CA GLY A 83 -14.42 2.17 1.26
C GLY A 83 -13.20 3.03 1.58
N GLY A 84 -12.56 2.84 2.74
CA GLY A 84 -11.27 3.49 3.06
C GLY A 84 -10.13 2.97 2.20
N PHE A 85 -9.06 3.75 2.05
CA PHE A 85 -7.83 3.32 1.40
C PHE A 85 -6.69 3.33 2.41
N TRP A 86 -5.74 2.41 2.23
CA TRP A 86 -4.44 2.45 2.87
C TRP A 86 -3.34 2.17 1.86
N ASP A 87 -2.13 2.61 2.19
CA ASP A 87 -0.95 2.45 1.37
C ASP A 87 0.04 1.51 2.04
N GLU A 88 0.61 0.63 1.22
CA GLU A 88 1.69 -0.26 1.58
C GLU A 88 2.91 0.08 0.73
N TRP A 89 3.96 0.59 1.38
CA TRP A 89 5.20 0.96 0.70
C TRP A 89 6.22 -0.18 0.80
N TYR A 90 6.65 -0.72 -0.32
CA TYR A 90 7.64 -1.80 -0.36
C TYR A 90 9.04 -1.23 -0.14
N ALA A 91 9.69 -1.69 0.92
CA ALA A 91 11.07 -1.37 1.27
C ALA A 91 12.00 -2.53 0.85
N THR A 92 12.84 -2.29 -0.16
CA THR A 92 13.88 -3.23 -0.57
C THR A 92 15.18 -2.90 0.15
N PHE A 93 15.73 -3.85 0.90
CA PHE A 93 16.95 -3.68 1.67
C PHE A 93 18.20 -4.10 0.90
N SER A 94 19.33 -3.46 1.19
CA SER A 94 20.63 -3.76 0.58
C SER A 94 21.14 -5.17 0.87
N ASN A 95 20.64 -5.81 1.93
CA ASN A 95 20.95 -7.19 2.31
C ASN A 95 20.03 -8.24 1.65
N GLY A 96 19.11 -7.81 0.79
CA GLY A 96 18.15 -8.68 0.10
C GLY A 96 16.83 -8.89 0.84
N TRP A 97 16.65 -8.33 2.04
CA TRP A 97 15.36 -8.36 2.72
C TRP A 97 14.33 -7.48 2.02
N VAL A 98 13.07 -7.86 2.17
CA VAL A 98 11.92 -7.08 1.76
C VAL A 98 11.06 -6.82 2.98
N GLY A 99 10.70 -5.57 3.20
CA GLY A 99 9.78 -5.14 4.25
C GLY A 99 8.71 -4.21 3.69
N TRP A 100 7.72 -3.88 4.51
CA TRP A 100 6.66 -2.95 4.18
C TRP A 100 6.66 -1.81 5.18
N LEU A 101 6.66 -0.57 4.69
CA LEU A 101 6.43 0.59 5.52
C LEU A 101 4.94 0.96 5.41
N ALA A 102 4.17 0.54 6.40
CA ALA A 102 2.75 0.82 6.49
C ALA A 102 2.49 2.13 7.24
N GLU A 103 1.50 2.88 6.78
CA GLU A 103 1.00 4.10 7.43
C GLU A 103 -0.38 3.82 8.03
N ALA A 104 -0.50 3.90 9.35
CA ALA A 104 -1.76 3.68 10.04
C ALA A 104 -1.94 4.67 11.19
N GLN A 105 -3.04 5.41 11.17
CA GLN A 105 -3.43 6.38 12.22
C GLN A 105 -2.31 7.41 12.55
N GLY A 106 -1.61 7.89 11.52
CA GLY A 106 -0.52 8.86 11.66
C GLY A 106 0.79 8.28 12.22
N LYS A 107 0.88 6.95 12.35
CA LYS A 107 2.09 6.23 12.75
C LYS A 107 2.63 5.41 11.57
N PHE A 108 3.92 5.12 11.63
CA PHE A 108 4.59 4.28 10.66
C PHE A 108 5.01 2.96 11.29
N TYR A 109 4.83 1.89 10.55
CA TYR A 109 5.15 0.54 10.97
C TYR A 109 5.99 -0.11 9.88
N LEU A 110 7.19 -0.53 10.24
CA LEU A 110 8.01 -1.33 9.34
C LEU A 110 7.74 -2.80 9.66
N THR A 111 7.16 -3.52 8.71
CA THR A 111 6.75 -4.91 8.87
C THR A 111 7.57 -5.86 8.01
N PHE A 112 7.80 -7.05 8.54
CA PHE A 112 8.56 -8.10 7.88
C PHE A 112 7.84 -9.44 8.03
N TYR A 113 7.95 -10.27 7.01
CA TYR A 113 7.48 -11.65 7.08
C TYR A 113 8.16 -12.39 8.24
N GLN A 114 7.34 -13.06 9.05
CA GLN A 114 7.76 -13.88 10.18
C GLN A 114 7.36 -15.33 9.90
N PRO A 115 8.31 -16.23 9.62
CA PRO A 115 8.01 -17.65 9.55
C PRO A 115 7.55 -18.13 10.93
N LEU A 116 6.49 -18.95 10.94
CA LEU A 116 5.98 -19.55 12.15
C LEU A 116 6.75 -20.83 12.52
N PRO A 117 6.78 -21.21 13.81
CA PRO A 117 7.30 -22.50 14.23
C PRO A 117 6.65 -23.66 13.47
N GLU A 118 7.41 -24.73 13.26
CA GLU A 118 6.90 -25.92 12.60
C GLU A 118 5.70 -26.50 13.35
N GLY A 119 4.62 -26.81 12.62
CA GLY A 119 3.37 -27.31 13.20
C GLY A 119 2.42 -26.23 13.75
N SER A 120 2.78 -24.94 13.70
CA SER A 120 1.83 -23.86 14.02
C SER A 120 0.67 -23.84 13.03
N VAL A 121 -0.55 -23.83 13.55
CA VAL A 121 -1.78 -23.72 12.75
C VAL A 121 -2.52 -22.46 13.17
N LEU A 122 -2.57 -21.47 12.27
CA LEU A 122 -3.32 -20.25 12.53
C LEU A 122 -4.83 -20.51 12.41
N PRO A 123 -5.67 -19.78 13.19
CA PRO A 123 -7.11 -19.77 12.96
C PRO A 123 -7.43 -19.31 11.53
N SER A 124 -8.41 -19.96 10.90
CA SER A 124 -8.94 -19.49 9.61
C SER A 124 -9.57 -18.10 9.77
N PHE A 125 -9.63 -17.33 8.69
CA PHE A 125 -10.26 -15.99 8.71
C PHE A 125 -11.69 -16.02 9.28
N ASN A 126 -12.47 -17.04 8.94
CA ASN A 126 -13.83 -17.22 9.46
C ASN A 126 -13.86 -17.64 10.94
N GLY A 127 -12.89 -18.43 11.40
CA GLY A 127 -12.78 -18.88 12.79
C GLY A 127 -12.19 -17.83 13.74
N LEU A 128 -11.42 -16.87 13.21
CA LEU A 128 -10.79 -15.81 13.99
C LEU A 128 -11.82 -14.83 14.57
N GLN A 129 -11.70 -14.46 15.84
CA GLN A 129 -12.61 -13.54 16.53
C GLN A 129 -11.89 -12.25 16.96
N LEU A 130 -12.58 -11.11 16.93
CA LEU A 130 -12.08 -9.87 17.53
C LEU A 130 -11.86 -10.07 19.04
N GLY A 131 -10.76 -9.54 19.57
CA GLY A 131 -10.37 -9.71 20.96
C GLY A 131 -9.76 -11.09 21.30
N GLN A 132 -9.67 -12.00 20.33
CA GLN A 132 -8.99 -13.28 20.51
C GLN A 132 -7.47 -13.06 20.58
N ASN A 133 -6.79 -13.73 21.51
CA ASN A 133 -5.33 -13.84 21.48
C ASN A 133 -4.91 -14.96 20.51
N VAL A 134 -3.89 -14.68 19.69
CA VAL A 134 -3.30 -15.68 18.76
C VAL A 134 -1.92 -16.06 19.29
N ALA A 135 -1.86 -17.14 20.07
CA ALA A 135 -0.65 -17.59 20.76
C ALA A 135 0.36 -18.26 19.81
N GLU A 136 -0.10 -18.68 18.64
CA GLU A 136 0.69 -19.35 17.61
C GLU A 136 1.69 -18.41 16.91
N ILE A 137 1.49 -17.10 17.03
CA ILE A 137 2.41 -16.07 16.52
C ILE A 137 3.41 -15.73 17.64
N PRO A 138 4.70 -16.07 17.50
CA PRO A 138 5.70 -15.77 18.52
C PRO A 138 5.88 -14.26 18.70
N ASN A 139 5.63 -13.77 19.91
CA ASN A 139 5.85 -12.37 20.26
C ASN A 139 6.15 -12.25 21.77
N PRO A 140 7.00 -11.29 22.21
CA PRO A 140 7.23 -11.04 23.63
C PRO A 140 5.96 -10.72 24.44
N THR A 141 4.89 -10.28 23.79
CA THR A 141 3.60 -10.01 24.44
C THR A 141 2.47 -10.67 23.66
N PRO A 142 1.38 -11.12 24.32
CA PRO A 142 0.22 -11.67 23.62
C PRO A 142 -0.32 -10.69 22.57
N LEU A 143 -0.54 -11.20 21.37
CA LEU A 143 -1.14 -10.46 20.26
C LEU A 143 -2.64 -10.76 20.22
N MET A 144 -3.44 -9.71 20.26
CA MET A 144 -4.89 -9.77 20.25
C MET A 144 -5.43 -9.21 18.95
N VAL A 145 -6.42 -9.88 18.35
CA VAL A 145 -7.05 -9.45 17.10
C VAL A 145 -7.83 -8.15 17.34
N GLN A 146 -7.41 -7.08 16.68
CA GLN A 146 -8.04 -5.76 16.75
C GLN A 146 -8.98 -5.52 15.58
N GLU A 147 -8.60 -6.05 14.42
CA GLU A 147 -9.34 -5.88 13.18
C GLU A 147 -9.24 -7.16 12.36
N LYS A 148 -10.30 -7.47 11.62
CA LYS A 148 -10.24 -8.40 10.50
C LYS A 148 -11.16 -7.88 9.42
N GLY A 149 -10.75 -8.01 8.17
CA GLY A 149 -11.47 -7.42 7.05
C GLY A 149 -11.04 -7.97 5.72
N ARG A 150 -11.62 -7.40 4.67
CA ARG A 150 -11.26 -7.68 3.29
C ARG A 150 -10.68 -6.47 2.61
N GLY A 151 -9.58 -6.68 1.92
CA GLY A 151 -8.94 -5.69 1.06
C GLY A 151 -9.16 -5.98 -0.42
N THR A 152 -8.89 -4.99 -1.26
CA THR A 152 -8.79 -5.14 -2.71
C THR A 152 -7.58 -4.37 -3.20
N PHE A 153 -6.72 -4.97 -4.02
CA PHE A 153 -5.61 -4.27 -4.68
C PHE A 153 -6.16 -3.29 -5.71
N ALA A 154 -6.27 -2.01 -5.33
CA ALA A 154 -6.93 -0.99 -6.15
C ALA A 154 -5.95 -0.36 -7.15
N ALA A 155 -4.75 -0.04 -6.69
CA ALA A 155 -3.73 0.64 -7.47
C ALA A 155 -2.34 0.22 -7.00
N ALA A 156 -1.34 0.40 -7.87
CA ALA A 156 0.05 0.16 -7.51
C ALA A 156 0.99 1.03 -8.37
N GLU A 157 2.23 1.20 -7.91
CA GLU A 157 3.34 1.83 -8.63
C GLU A 157 4.69 1.23 -8.21
N GLY A 158 5.68 1.26 -9.11
CA GLY A 158 7.03 0.77 -8.84
C GLY A 158 7.17 -0.76 -8.89
N GLU A 159 8.04 -1.29 -8.04
CA GLU A 159 8.42 -2.71 -7.95
C GLU A 159 7.68 -3.41 -6.81
N ILE A 160 7.05 -4.55 -7.12
CA ILE A 160 6.21 -5.34 -6.20
C ILE A 160 6.85 -6.73 -6.01
N PRO A 161 7.02 -7.21 -4.76
CA PRO A 161 7.75 -8.45 -4.46
C PRO A 161 6.89 -9.73 -4.53
N TYR A 162 5.64 -9.62 -4.97
CA TYR A 162 4.73 -10.75 -5.20
C TYR A 162 3.94 -10.52 -6.48
N LYS A 163 3.20 -11.55 -6.90
CA LYS A 163 2.32 -11.48 -8.07
C LYS A 163 1.05 -10.69 -7.72
N LEU A 164 1.11 -9.37 -7.80
CA LEU A 164 -0.05 -8.51 -7.60
C LEU A 164 -0.99 -8.59 -8.80
N GLU A 165 -2.21 -9.07 -8.58
CA GLU A 165 -3.26 -9.09 -9.59
C GLU A 165 -4.24 -7.92 -9.38
N PRO A 166 -4.43 -7.03 -10.37
CA PRO A 166 -5.31 -5.87 -10.22
C PRO A 166 -6.75 -6.25 -9.86
N GLY A 167 -7.29 -5.68 -8.78
CA GLY A 167 -8.66 -5.95 -8.34
C GLY A 167 -8.85 -7.26 -7.57
N GLU A 168 -7.79 -8.03 -7.35
CA GLU A 168 -7.82 -9.20 -6.48
C GLU A 168 -8.21 -8.79 -5.05
N LYS A 169 -9.00 -9.65 -4.42
CA LYS A 169 -9.47 -9.49 -3.04
C LYS A 169 -8.72 -10.46 -2.15
N PHE A 170 -8.38 -10.00 -0.96
CA PHE A 170 -7.74 -10.83 0.06
C PHE A 170 -8.37 -10.54 1.41
N GLU A 171 -8.16 -11.46 2.35
CA GLU A 171 -8.61 -11.34 3.72
C GLU A 171 -7.39 -11.10 4.61
N TYR A 172 -7.52 -10.26 5.63
CA TYR A 172 -6.45 -9.98 6.57
C TYR A 172 -6.99 -9.85 7.99
N ALA A 173 -6.09 -9.97 8.97
CA ALA A 173 -6.38 -9.63 10.35
C ALA A 173 -5.20 -8.89 10.98
N ASP A 174 -5.48 -7.75 11.61
CA ASP A 174 -4.49 -6.97 12.34
C ASP A 174 -4.60 -7.26 13.83
N LEU A 175 -3.45 -7.49 14.45
CA LEU A 175 -3.30 -7.81 15.85
C LEU A 175 -2.46 -6.73 16.53
N ALA A 176 -2.81 -6.43 17.77
CA ALA A 176 -2.02 -5.55 18.62
C ALA A 176 -1.70 -6.22 19.96
N GLY A 177 -0.56 -5.89 20.52
CA GLY A 177 -0.11 -6.31 21.84
C GLY A 177 0.38 -5.11 22.65
N LYS A 178 1.00 -5.40 23.80
CA LYS A 178 1.61 -4.36 24.62
C LYS A 178 2.88 -3.81 23.95
N ASN A 179 3.36 -2.64 24.40
CA ASN A 179 4.60 -2.03 23.91
C ASN A 179 4.61 -1.76 22.39
N ASN A 180 3.45 -1.40 21.82
CA ASN A 180 3.26 -1.18 20.38
C ASN A 180 3.56 -2.41 19.50
N ALA A 181 3.49 -3.62 20.06
CA ALA A 181 3.52 -4.83 19.26
C ALA A 181 2.33 -4.84 18.29
N PHE A 182 2.61 -5.09 17.02
CA PHE A 182 1.59 -5.17 15.98
C PHE A 182 1.96 -6.27 14.99
N ALA A 183 0.95 -6.95 14.46
CA ALA A 183 1.13 -7.98 13.46
C ALA A 183 -0.06 -7.99 12.50
N THR A 184 0.19 -8.43 11.27
CA THR A 184 -0.87 -8.69 10.28
C THR A 184 -0.79 -10.15 9.87
N ILE A 185 -1.92 -10.84 9.90
CA ILE A 185 -2.10 -12.13 9.23
C ILE A 185 -2.65 -11.83 7.84
N ASP A 186 -1.94 -12.29 6.81
CA ASP A 186 -2.35 -12.21 5.42
C ASP A 186 -2.84 -13.59 4.96
N TYR A 187 -4.14 -13.68 4.67
CA TYR A 187 -4.81 -14.90 4.23
C TYR A 187 -4.82 -15.07 2.69
N SER A 188 -4.12 -14.21 1.93
CA SER A 188 -3.91 -14.43 0.49
C SER A 188 -2.97 -15.60 0.20
N MET A 189 -2.21 -16.05 1.21
CA MET A 189 -1.29 -17.17 1.12
C MET A 189 -1.84 -18.41 1.83
N ASP A 190 -1.46 -19.60 1.35
CA ASP A 190 -1.79 -20.88 1.97
C ASP A 190 -0.50 -21.69 2.25
N PRO A 191 -0.11 -21.91 3.52
CA PRO A 191 -0.73 -21.37 4.74
C PRO A 191 -0.58 -19.83 4.86
N PRO A 192 -1.43 -19.16 5.68
CA PRO A 192 -1.39 -17.71 5.83
C PRO A 192 -0.03 -17.19 6.30
N TRP A 193 0.37 -16.05 5.76
CA TRP A 193 1.61 -15.39 6.14
C TRP A 193 1.38 -14.45 7.31
N VAL A 194 2.40 -14.28 8.14
CA VAL A 194 2.38 -13.36 9.26
C VAL A 194 3.45 -12.31 9.07
N PHE A 195 3.09 -11.06 9.26
CA PHE A 195 4.00 -9.93 9.25
C PHE A 195 4.07 -9.33 10.64
N LEU A 196 5.27 -9.28 11.23
CA LEU A 196 5.49 -8.59 12.50
C LEU A 196 5.98 -7.17 12.24
N ALA A 197 5.42 -6.22 12.99
CA ALA A 197 5.72 -4.81 12.85
C ALA A 197 6.63 -4.27 13.96
N THR A 198 7.52 -3.37 13.58
CA THR A 198 8.17 -2.44 14.49
C THR A 198 7.62 -1.04 14.21
N GLN A 199 7.03 -0.40 15.22
CA GLN A 199 6.65 1.01 15.09
C GLN A 199 7.93 1.86 14.98
N VAL A 200 7.96 2.75 13.99
CA VAL A 200 9.09 3.64 13.72
C VAL A 200 8.60 5.07 13.49
N THR A 201 9.47 6.04 13.73
CA THR A 201 9.30 7.40 13.22
C THR A 201 10.11 7.56 11.94
N LEU A 202 9.68 8.47 11.06
CA LEU A 202 10.42 8.76 9.82
C LEU A 202 11.85 9.23 10.13
N ALA A 203 12.06 10.01 11.19
CA ALA A 203 13.39 10.46 11.60
C ALA A 203 14.31 9.29 11.98
N GLU A 204 13.83 8.32 12.76
CA GLU A 204 14.61 7.15 13.18
C GLU A 204 15.09 6.30 11.99
N ILE A 205 14.30 6.23 10.92
CA ILE A 205 14.64 5.45 9.72
C ILE A 205 15.32 6.29 8.63
N GLY A 206 15.71 7.54 8.92
CA GLY A 206 16.43 8.40 7.98
C GLY A 206 15.55 9.08 6.93
N LEU A 207 14.24 9.15 7.15
CA LEU A 207 13.24 9.78 6.29
C LEU A 207 12.63 11.05 6.93
N GLY A 208 13.31 11.68 7.90
CA GLY A 208 12.78 12.83 8.64
C GLY A 208 12.40 14.05 7.79
N ASP A 209 13.00 14.21 6.62
CA ASP A 209 12.70 15.29 5.67
C ASP A 209 11.57 14.95 4.67
N ALA A 210 11.00 13.75 4.76
CA ALA A 210 9.88 13.35 3.92
C ALA A 210 8.64 14.20 4.26
N LYS A 211 8.10 14.88 3.25
CA LYS A 211 6.92 15.75 3.37
C LYS A 211 5.83 15.30 2.42
N PRO A 212 4.55 15.42 2.82
CA PRO A 212 3.43 15.23 1.91
C PRO A 212 3.61 16.05 0.64
N VAL A 213 3.06 15.58 -0.47
CA VAL A 213 2.95 16.42 -1.67
C VAL A 213 1.94 17.53 -1.36
N GLU A 214 2.41 18.69 -0.91
CA GLU A 214 1.62 19.91 -1.09
C GLU A 214 1.55 20.17 -2.59
N ARG A 215 0.42 19.87 -3.23
CA ARG A 215 0.06 20.63 -4.41
C ARG A 215 -0.10 22.06 -3.93
N GLU A 216 0.81 22.96 -4.34
CA GLU A 216 0.48 24.38 -4.37
C GLU A 216 -0.91 24.45 -4.99
N ALA A 217 -1.90 24.91 -4.21
CA ALA A 217 -3.21 25.18 -4.75
C ALA A 217 -2.95 26.16 -5.87
N ARG A 218 -2.92 25.66 -7.11
CA ARG A 218 -2.76 26.51 -8.28
C ARG A 218 -3.93 27.46 -8.14
N ARG A 219 -3.65 28.71 -7.75
CA ARG A 219 -4.64 29.77 -7.80
C ARG A 219 -4.97 29.87 -9.28
N ILE A 220 -5.95 29.09 -9.70
CA ILE A 220 -6.62 29.30 -10.96
C ILE A 220 -7.32 30.61 -10.69
N SER A 221 -6.68 31.71 -11.09
CA SER A 221 -7.44 32.93 -11.35
C SER A 221 -8.50 32.49 -12.35
N THR A 222 -9.75 32.46 -11.92
CA THR A 222 -10.87 32.47 -12.85
C THR A 222 -10.72 33.76 -13.64
N ALA A 223 -10.00 33.70 -14.75
CA ALA A 223 -10.26 34.60 -15.85
C ALA A 223 -11.71 34.29 -16.20
N ALA A 224 -12.63 35.15 -15.75
CA ALA A 224 -14.02 35.06 -16.11
C ALA A 224 -14.07 35.18 -17.63
N MET A 225 -14.08 34.04 -18.32
CA MET A 225 -14.51 34.01 -19.70
C MET A 225 -16.00 34.34 -19.66
N GLY A 226 -16.31 35.62 -19.90
CA GLY A 226 -17.67 36.10 -19.98
C GLY A 226 -18.44 35.30 -21.03
N CYS A 227 -19.75 35.17 -20.84
CA CYS A 227 -20.62 34.54 -21.83
C CYS A 227 -20.38 35.22 -23.20
N PRO A 228 -19.97 34.48 -24.26
CA PRO A 228 -19.65 35.06 -25.56
C PRO A 228 -20.85 35.73 -26.25
N LYS A 229 -22.07 35.54 -25.72
CA LYS A 229 -23.30 36.12 -26.24
C LYS A 229 -23.77 37.38 -25.51
N CYS A 230 -23.48 37.54 -24.21
CA CYS A 230 -24.02 38.67 -23.42
C CYS A 230 -23.01 39.34 -22.48
N GLY A 231 -21.78 38.84 -22.37
CA GLY A 231 -20.75 39.40 -21.49
C GLY A 231 -21.01 39.22 -20.00
N GLY A 232 -22.11 38.57 -19.60
CA GLY A 232 -22.44 38.31 -18.20
C GLY A 232 -21.49 37.28 -17.56
N PRO A 233 -21.17 37.42 -16.26
CA PRO A 233 -20.36 36.45 -15.55
C PRO A 233 -21.12 35.12 -15.37
N PRO A 234 -20.47 33.95 -15.54
CA PRO A 234 -21.11 32.67 -15.26
C PRO A 234 -21.39 32.53 -13.76
N GLN A 235 -22.64 32.24 -13.39
CA GLN A 235 -23.00 31.89 -12.02
C GLN A 235 -22.56 30.45 -11.74
N LEU A 236 -21.61 30.27 -10.83
CA LEU A 236 -21.25 28.97 -10.29
C LEU A 236 -22.34 28.54 -9.29
N LEU A 237 -23.22 27.63 -9.72
CA LEU A 237 -24.10 26.91 -8.80
C LEU A 237 -23.25 25.82 -8.12
N ALA A 238 -22.89 26.04 -6.85
CA ALA A 238 -22.32 25.00 -6.01
C ALA A 238 -23.34 23.84 -5.90
N GLY A 239 -22.92 22.63 -6.26
CA GLY A 239 -23.76 21.44 -6.15
C GLY A 239 -24.25 21.25 -4.72
N HIS A 240 -25.56 21.34 -4.52
CA HIS A 240 -26.19 21.10 -3.23
C HIS A 240 -25.98 19.65 -2.78
N ASN A 241 -25.17 19.46 -1.74
CA ASN A 241 -25.23 18.28 -0.88
C ASN A 241 -26.64 18.17 -0.27
N ARG A 242 -27.45 17.22 -0.76
CA ARG A 242 -28.73 16.86 -0.11
C ARG A 242 -28.48 15.91 1.04
N THR A 243 -28.18 16.46 2.21
CA THR A 243 -28.33 15.75 3.49
C THR A 243 -29.81 15.68 3.84
N ARG A 244 -30.45 14.52 3.65
CA ARG A 244 -31.78 14.25 4.22
C ARG A 244 -31.61 13.77 5.67
N TYR A 245 -31.77 14.68 6.63
CA TYR A 245 -32.20 14.33 7.98
C TYR A 245 -33.73 14.50 8.03
N LEU A 246 -34.45 13.39 8.18
CA LEU A 246 -35.84 13.40 8.61
C LEU A 246 -35.85 13.48 10.14
N SER A 247 -36.38 14.56 10.68
CA SER A 247 -36.72 14.69 12.09
C SER A 247 -38.24 14.79 12.26
N LYS A 248 -38.76 13.86 13.08
CA LYS A 248 -40.01 13.89 13.87
C LYS A 248 -41.34 13.68 13.13
N LEU A 249 -41.92 12.48 13.30
CA LEU A 249 -42.93 12.18 14.32
C LEU A 249 -42.74 10.75 14.82
#